data_AF-A0A3D3I805-F1
#
_entry.id   AF-A0A3D3I805-F1
#
_cell.length_a   1.000
_cell.length_b   1.000
_cell.length_c   1.000
_cell.angle_alpha   90.00
_cell.angle_beta   90.00
_cell.angle_gamma   90.00
#
_symmetry.space_group_name_H-M   'P 1'
#
loop_
_entity.id
_entity.type
_entity.pdbx_description
1 polymer ?
#
loop_
_entity_poly.entity_id
_entity_poly.type
_entity_poly.pdbx_seq_one_letter_code
_entity_poly.pdbx_strand_id
1 'polypeptide(L)' 'SLTLRCEVRNKMTRDPILTIEKLIFVNLDENGKPAPHGKTKVTFVKDRFEAE' A
#
# COMPACT_ATOMS: atom_id res chain seq x y z
N SER A 1 -11.83 -2.56 1.80
CA SER A 1 -10.49 -3.17 1.87
C SER A 1 -9.57 -2.41 0.93
N LEU A 2 -8.26 -2.48 1.14
CA LEU A 2 -7.26 -1.90 0.23
C LEU A 2 -6.53 -3.05 -0.47
N THR A 3 -6.45 -3.00 -1.80
CA THR A 3 -5.70 -3.99 -2.59
C THR A 3 -4.46 -3.30 -3.13
N LEU A 4 -3.28 -3.86 -2.84
CA LEU A 4 -1.98 -3.33 -3.24
C LEU A 4 -1.21 -4.38 -4.05
N ARG A 5 -0.51 -3.91 -5.08
CA ARG A 5 0.57 -4.65 -5.75
C ARG A 5 1.90 -4.17 -5.17
N CYS A 6 2.82 -5.09 -4.90
CA CYS A 6 4.13 -4.76 -4.34
C CYS A 6 5.25 -5.31 -5.22
N GLU A 7 6.25 -4.48 -5.50
CA GLU A 7 7.44 -4.86 -6.26
C GLU A 7 8.67 -4.54 -5.40
N VAL A 8 9.39 -5.59 -5.01
CA VAL A 8 10.61 -5.46 -4.21
C VAL A 8 11.79 -5.47 -5.16
N ARG A 9 12.65 -4.47 -5.01
CA ARG A 9 13.84 -4.29 -5.83
C ARG A 9 15.07 -4.16 -4.95
N ASN A 10 16.21 -4.61 -5.47
CA ASN A 10 17.50 -4.30 -4.88
C ASN A 10 17.66 -2.77 -4.90
N LYS A 11 17.92 -2.15 -3.74
CA LYS A 11 18.01 -0.69 -3.63
C LYS A 11 19.14 -0.10 -4.49
N MET A 12 20.25 -0.82 -4.63
CA MET A 12 21.45 -0.35 -5.32
C MET A 12 21.35 -0.55 -6.83
N THR A 13 21.04 -1.78 -7.28
CA THR A 13 21.00 -2.11 -8.72
C THR A 13 19.64 -1.84 -9.37
N ARG A 14 18.58 -1.67 -8.57
CA ARG A 14 17.16 -1.60 -8.98
C ARG A 14 16.63 -2.89 -9.61
N ASP A 15 17.40 -3.97 -9.56
CA ASP A 15 16.97 -5.26 -10.08
C ASP A 15 15.77 -5.80 -9.29
N PRO A 16 14.80 -6.43 -9.96
CA PRO A 16 13.67 -7.05 -9.29
C PRO A 16 14.14 -8.26 -8.46
N ILE A 17 13.71 -8.31 -7.20
CA ILE A 17 13.98 -9.44 -6.30
C ILE A 17 12.73 -10.33 -6.25
N LEU A 18 11.57 -9.74 -5.98
CA LEU A 18 10.29 -10.45 -5.92
C LEU A 18 9.13 -9.49 -6.23
N THR A 19 8.05 -10.06 -6.73
CA THR A 19 6.79 -9.35 -7.00
C THR A 19 5.65 -10.04 -6.27
N ILE A 20 4.82 -9.26 -5.58
CA ILE A 20 3.58 -9.72 -4.96
C ILE A 20 2.43 -9.08 -5.71
N GLU A 21 1.66 -9.93 -6.38
CA GLU A 21 0.52 -9.50 -7.20
C GLU A 21 -0.59 -8.83 -6.38
N LYS A 22 -0.91 -9.40 -5.21
CA LYS A 22 -2.06 -8.97 -4.43
C LYS A 22 -1.80 -9.06 -2.93
N LEU A 23 -1.75 -7.90 -2.27
CA LEU A 23 -1.87 -7.74 -0.83
C LEU A 23 -3.22 -7.11 -0.50
N ILE A 24 -4.02 -7.76 0.33
CA ILE A 24 -5.36 -7.30 0.70
C ILE A 24 -5.34 -6.89 2.17
N PHE A 25 -5.62 -5.62 2.45
CA PHE A 25 -5.77 -5.09 3.80
C PHE A 25 -7.24 -4.87 4.12
N VAL A 26 -7.68 -5.36 5.27
CA VAL A 26 -9.03 -5.16 5.80
C VAL A 26 -8.91 -4.31 7.06
N ASN A 27 -9.66 -3.21 7.12
CA ASN A 27 -9.76 -2.42 8.33
C ASN A 27 -10.79 -3.09 9.25
N LEU A 28 -10.44 -3.24 10.54
CA LEU A 28 -11.30 -3.87 11.53
C LEU A 28 -11.63 -2.85 12.63
N ASP A 29 -12.82 -2.94 13.21
CA ASP A 29 -13.20 -2.18 14.40
C ASP A 29 -12.70 -2.86 15.69
N GLU A 30 -13.01 -2.25 16.84
CA GLU A 30 -12.63 -2.75 18.17
C GLU A 30 -13.19 -4.15 18.48
N ASN A 31 -14.24 -4.58 17.77
CA ASN A 31 -14.87 -5.88 17.91
C ASN A 31 -14.34 -6.89 16.87
N GLY A 32 -13.32 -6.51 16.08
CA GLY A 32 -12.76 -7.33 15.01
C GLY A 32 -13.65 -7.45 13.77
N LYS A 33 -14.69 -6.62 13.63
CA LYS A 33 -15.57 -6.63 12.45
C LYS A 33 -15.02 -5.71 11.36
N PRO A 34 -15.20 -6.05 10.07
CA PRO A 34 -14.77 -5.19 8.98
C PRO A 34 -15.42 -3.81 9.03
N ALA A 35 -14.60 -2.76 9.00
CA ALA A 35 -15.03 -1.36 8.98
C ALA A 35 -14.49 -0.63 7.73
N PRO A 36 -15.14 0.46 7.27
CA PRO A 36 -14.61 1.29 6.19
C PRO A 36 -13.22 1.86 6.53
N HIS A 37 -12.28 1.84 5.58
CA HIS A 37 -10.92 2.38 5.78
C HIS A 37 -10.80 3.89 5.48
N GLY A 38 -11.89 4.55 5.10
CA GLY A 38 -11.94 6.01 4.90
C GLY A 38 -11.12 6.59 3.73
N LYS A 39 -10.39 5.77 2.96
CA LYS A 39 -9.68 6.24 1.76
C LYS A 39 -10.63 6.28 0.57
N THR A 40 -10.95 7.48 0.10
CA THR A 40 -11.89 7.72 -1.02
C THR A 40 -11.19 8.14 -2.32
N LYS A 41 -9.89 8.47 -2.24
CA LYS A 41 -9.08 8.90 -3.38
C LYS A 41 -7.75 8.14 -3.41
N VAL A 42 -7.22 7.95 -4.61
CA VAL A 42 -5.89 7.37 -4.80
C VAL A 42 -4.86 8.42 -4.38
N THR A 43 -3.95 8.05 -3.48
CA THR A 43 -2.83 8.90 -3.05
C THR A 43 -1.53 8.37 -3.63
N PHE A 44 -0.74 9.23 -4.23
CA PHE A 44 0.56 8.90 -4.80
C PHE A 44 1.69 9.26 -3.84
N VAL A 45 2.86 8.68 -4.08
CA VAL A 45 4.07 8.95 -3.28
C VAL A 45 4.44 10.43 -3.33
N LYS A 46 4.25 11.09 -4.48
CA LYS A 46 4.44 12.54 -4.64
C LYS A 46 3.58 13.39 -3.71
N ASP A 47 2.40 12.91 -3.32
CA ASP A 47 1.48 13.64 -2.43
C ASP A 47 1.91 13.54 -0.95
N ARG A 48 2.98 12.78 -0.65
CA ARG A 48 3.53 12.55 0.70
C ARG A 48 4.90 13.19 0.92
N PHE A 49 5.52 13.69 -0.15
CA PHE A 49 6.81 14.39 -0.12
C PHE A 49 6.60 15.78 -0.74
N GLU A 50 5.97 16.69 0.00
CA GLU A 50 5.98 18.12 -0.34
C GLU A 50 7.31 18.73 0.14
N ALA A 51 8.08 19.25 -0.81
CA ALA A 51 9.27 20.11 -0.75
C ALA A 51 10.14 20.13 0.53
N GLU A 52 11.30 19.48 0.44
CA GLU A 52 12.59 20.07 0.86
C GLU A 52 13.55 20.07 -0.33
#